data_AF-A0A520B1S1-F1
#
_entry.id   AF-A0A520B1S1-F1
#
_cell.length_a   1.000
_cell.length_b   1.000
_cell.length_c   1.000
_cell.angle_alpha   90.00
_cell.angle_beta   90.00
_cell.angle_gamma   90.00
#
_symmetry.space_group_name_H-M   'P 1'
#
loop_
_entity.id
_entity.type
_entity.pdbx_description
1 polymer ?
#
loop_
_entity_poly.entity_id
_entity_poly.type
_entity_poly.pdbx_seq_one_letter_code
_entity_poly.pdbx_strand_id
1 'polypeptide(L)'
;MKTRAITAFFFTIVMLGSIFLGSYAFTIFYLVLSILSLFEFYKLIKNSGIRPHRNIGLVAGALIFLMAAGLHYLQYDVKYLLLC
;
A
#
# COMPACT_ATOMS: atom_id res chain seq x y z
N MET A 1 8.59 -26.48 3.43
CA MET A 1 7.49 -26.14 4.35
C MET A 1 7.90 -25.14 5.44
N LYS A 2 9.05 -25.32 6.13
CA LYS A 2 9.46 -24.46 7.25
C LYS A 2 9.77 -23.01 6.88
N THR A 3 10.31 -22.74 5.70
CA THR A 3 10.67 -21.39 5.23
C THR A 3 9.47 -20.47 5.00
N ARG A 4 8.34 -20.98 4.47
CA ARG A 4 7.11 -20.19 4.25
C ARG A 4 6.47 -19.72 5.56
N ALA A 5 6.53 -20.54 6.61
CA ALA A 5 5.97 -20.21 7.92
C ALA A 5 6.79 -19.14 8.64
N ILE A 6 8.12 -19.24 8.57
CA ILE A 6 9.05 -18.29 9.20
C ILE A 6 8.90 -16.89 8.58
N THR A 7 8.79 -16.79 7.25
CA THR A 7 8.59 -15.50 6.58
C THR A 7 7.25 -14.86 6.92
N ALA A 8 6.18 -15.66 7.02
CA ALA A 8 4.86 -15.15 7.41
C ALA A 8 4.85 -14.68 8.87
N PHE A 9 5.52 -15.40 9.77
CA PHE A 9 5.64 -15.01 11.17
C PHE A 9 6.38 -13.68 11.34
N PHE A 10 7.51 -13.51 10.66
CA PHE A 10 8.28 -12.27 10.71
C PHE A 10 7.48 -11.09 10.15
N PHE A 11 6.77 -11.31 9.04
CA PHE A 11 5.87 -10.31 8.46
C PHE A 11 4.78 -9.85 9.44
N THR A 12 4.12 -10.79 10.12
CA THR A 12 3.07 -10.47 11.09
C THR A 12 3.61 -9.70 12.28
N ILE A 13 4.80 -10.04 12.79
CA ILE A 13 5.45 -9.27 13.87
C ILE A 13 5.75 -7.84 13.42
N VAL A 14 6.32 -7.66 12.23
CA VAL A 14 6.61 -6.32 11.71
C VAL A 14 5.31 -5.52 11.51
N MET A 15 4.24 -6.17 11.02
CA MET A 15 2.91 -5.55 10.88
C MET A 15 2.34 -5.12 12.24
N LEU A 16 2.35 -5.99 13.24
CA LEU A 16 1.88 -5.68 14.61
C LEU A 16 2.76 -4.61 15.29
N GLY A 17 4.08 -4.69 15.11
CA GLY A 17 5.01 -3.68 15.63
C GLY A 17 4.75 -2.31 15.01
N SER A 18 4.41 -2.27 13.72
CA SER A 18 4.06 -1.03 13.02
C SER A 18 2.78 -0.38 13.57
N ILE A 19 1.81 -1.17 14.06
CA ILE A 19 0.61 -0.67 14.73
C ILE A 19 0.97 0.00 16.07
N PHE A 20 1.92 -0.56 16.82
CA PHE A 20 2.35 -0.03 18.12
C PHE A 20 3.31 1.18 18.01
N LEU A 21 4.12 1.27 16.95
CA LEU A 21 5.04 2.39 16.72
C LEU A 21 4.33 3.69 16.28
N GLY A 22 3.02 3.63 16.04
CA GLY A 22 2.17 4.77 15.72
C GLY A 22 1.82 4.86 14.24
N SER A 23 0.85 5.73 13.94
CA SER A 23 0.22 5.86 12.62
C SER A 23 1.23 6.00 11.48
N TYR A 24 2.37 6.68 11.72
CA TYR A 24 3.35 7.00 10.67
C TYR A 24 4.09 5.76 10.19
N ALA A 25 4.50 4.89 11.12
CA ALA A 25 5.14 3.63 10.79
C ALA A 25 4.17 2.71 10.03
N PHE A 26 2.92 2.65 10.48
CA PHE A 26 1.87 1.84 9.85
C PHE A 26 1.61 2.29 8.42
N THR A 27 1.41 3.58 8.16
CA THR A 27 1.13 4.11 6.82
C THR A 27 2.29 3.84 5.85
N ILE A 28 3.53 4.05 6.28
CA ILE A 28 4.71 3.79 5.42
C ILE A 28 4.83 2.30 5.10
N PHE A 29 4.67 1.43 6.10
CA PHE A 29 4.74 -0.02 5.90
C PHE A 29 3.63 -0.50 4.95
N TYR A 30 2.42 0.00 5.12
CA TYR A 30 1.28 -0.36 4.28
C TYR A 30 1.44 0.19 2.85
N LEU A 31 2.01 1.38 2.68
CA LEU A 31 2.34 1.95 1.37
C LEU A 31 3.28 1.03 0.58
N VAL A 32 4.36 0.58 1.22
CA VAL A 32 5.32 -0.36 0.60
C VAL A 32 4.62 -1.67 0.25
N LEU A 33 3.80 -2.21 1.15
CA LEU A 33 3.00 -3.42 0.92
C LEU A 33 2.07 -3.29 -0.29
N SER A 34 1.35 -2.18 -0.42
CA SER A 34 0.46 -1.90 -1.54
C SER A 34 1.21 -1.77 -2.87
N ILE A 35 2.41 -1.19 -2.87
CA ILE A 35 3.25 -1.12 -4.07
C ILE A 35 3.71 -2.53 -4.50
N LEU A 36 4.14 -3.35 -3.54
CA LEU A 36 4.58 -4.72 -3.80
C LEU A 36 3.45 -5.61 -4.33
N SER A 37 2.25 -5.53 -3.73
CA SER A 37 1.09 -6.29 -4.20
C SER A 37 0.65 -5.86 -5.60
N LEU A 38 0.68 -4.56 -5.89
CA LEU A 38 0.38 -4.03 -7.21
C LEU A 38 1.42 -4.46 -8.26
N PHE A 39 2.70 -4.51 -7.88
CA PHE A 39 3.76 -5.02 -8.75
C PHE A 39 3.57 -6.49 -9.11
N GLU A 40 3.18 -7.31 -8.13
CA GLU A 40 2.88 -8.72 -8.33
C GLU A 40 1.63 -8.93 -9.19
N PHE A 41 0.58 -8.12 -8.96
CA PHE A 41 -0.62 -8.08 -9.79
C PHE A 41 -0.30 -7.76 -11.26
N TYR A 42 0.51 -6.73 -11.53
CA TYR A 42 0.95 -6.43 -12.90
C TYR A 42 1.83 -7.53 -13.51
N LYS A 43 2.64 -8.22 -12.70
CA LYS A 43 3.45 -9.37 -13.15
C LYS A 43 2.55 -10.54 -13.58
N LEU A 44 1.49 -10.80 -12.82
CA LEU A 44 0.46 -11.79 -13.14
C LEU A 44 -0.29 -11.45 -14.43
N ILE A 45 -0.76 -10.20 -14.58
CA ILE A 45 -1.49 -9.75 -15.78
C ILE A 45 -0.62 -9.77 -17.04
N LYS A 46 0.68 -9.45 -16.93
CA LYS A 46 1.59 -9.51 -18.09
C LYS A 46 1.69 -10.92 -18.67
N ASN A 47 1.56 -11.95 -17.83
CA ASN A 47 1.61 -13.34 -18.27
C ASN A 47 0.36 -13.75 -19.08
N SER A 48 -0.72 -12.96 -18.99
CA SER A 48 -2.01 -13.17 -19.66
C SER A 48 -2.07 -12.62 -21.10
N GLY A 49 -0.93 -12.21 -21.69
CA GLY A 49 -0.85 -11.80 -23.10
C GLY A 49 -1.29 -10.36 -23.43
N ILE A 50 -1.83 -9.62 -22.45
CA ILE A 50 -2.13 -8.18 -22.59
C ILE A 50 -0.90 -7.40 -22.16
N ARG A 51 -0.42 -6.45 -22.98
CA ARG A 51 0.74 -5.57 -22.69
C ARG A 51 0.31 -4.49 -21.68
N PRO A 52 0.49 -4.66 -20.36
CA PRO A 52 0.01 -3.67 -19.41
C PRO A 52 1.10 -2.62 -19.31
N HIS A 53 0.75 -1.34 -19.42
CA HIS A 53 1.67 -0.24 -19.14
C HIS A 53 1.98 -0.23 -17.64
N ARG A 54 2.91 -1.11 -17.24
CA ARG A 54 3.30 -1.41 -15.86
C ARG A 54 3.61 -0.14 -15.08
N ASN A 55 4.20 0.84 -15.75
CA ASN A 55 4.62 2.10 -15.15
C ASN A 55 3.41 3.00 -14.84
N ILE A 56 2.39 3.05 -15.71
CA ILE A 56 1.22 3.92 -15.53
C ILE A 56 0.39 3.44 -14.33
N GLY A 57 0.18 2.13 -14.24
CA GLY A 57 -0.58 1.53 -13.16
C GLY A 57 0.08 1.64 -11.79
N LEU A 58 1.40 1.45 -11.74
CA LEU A 58 2.17 1.56 -10.50
C LEU A 58 2.26 3.02 -10.03
N VAL A 59 2.39 3.97 -10.97
CA VAL A 59 2.32 5.41 -10.69
C VAL A 59 0.92 5.82 -10.20
N ALA A 60 -0.15 5.32 -10.83
CA ALA A 60 -1.53 5.60 -10.41
C ALA A 60 -1.83 5.04 -9.00
N GLY A 61 -1.41 3.80 -8.71
CA GLY A 61 -1.59 3.20 -7.40
C GLY A 61 -0.79 3.91 -6.31
N ALA A 62 0.45 4.31 -6.60
CA ALA A 62 1.25 5.12 -5.70
C ALA A 62 0.61 6.50 -5.45
N LEU A 63 0.09 7.16 -6.49
CA LEU A 63 -0.61 8.44 -6.38
C LEU A 63 -1.89 8.34 -5.53
N ILE A 64 -2.72 7.32 -5.76
CA ILE A 64 -3.96 7.11 -4.99
C ILE A 64 -3.62 6.85 -3.52
N PHE A 65 -2.60 6.05 -3.25
CA PHE A 65 -2.20 5.74 -1.89
C PHE A 65 -1.59 6.97 -1.18
N LEU A 66 -0.77 7.77 -1.88
CA LEU A 66 -0.24 9.03 -1.36
C LEU A 66 -1.37 10.05 -1.11
N MET A 67 -2.39 10.10 -1.97
CA MET A 67 -3.55 10.97 -1.80
C MET A 67 -4.40 10.54 -0.60
N ALA A 68 -4.62 9.24 -0.42
CA ALA A 68 -5.32 8.69 0.74
C ALA A 68 -4.55 8.90 2.05
N ALA A 69 -3.21 8.70 2.02
CA ALA A 69 -2.34 8.98 3.16
C ALA A 69 -2.34 10.48 3.50
N GLY A 70 -2.30 11.35 2.49
CA GLY A 70 -2.43 12.81 2.66
C GLY A 70 -3.76 13.21 3.30
N LEU A 71 -4.89 12.64 2.86
CA LEU A 71 -6.19 12.90 3.48
C LEU A 71 -6.25 12.45 4.95
N HIS A 72 -5.65 11.31 5.28
CA HIS A 72 -5.63 10.80 6.65
C HIS A 72 -4.70 11.61 7.57
N TYR A 73 -3.52 12.01 7.07
CA TYR A 73 -2.53 12.77 7.84
C TYR A 73 -2.84 14.24 7.98
N LEU A 74 -3.39 14.84 6.94
CA LEU A 74 -3.63 16.28 6.93
C LEU A 74 -4.92 16.65 7.67
N GLN A 75 -5.66 15.67 8.24
CA GLN A 75 -6.97 15.88 8.90
C GLN A 75 -7.75 16.95 8.13
N TYR A 76 -7.95 16.75 6.82
CA TYR A 76 -8.90 17.57 6.09
C TYR A 76 -10.23 17.30 6.77
N ASP A 77 -10.57 18.18 7.69
CA ASP A 77 -11.85 18.24 8.35
C ASP A 77 -12.84 18.40 7.20
N VAL A 78 -13.46 17.28 6.82
CA VAL A 78 -14.44 17.17 5.73
C VAL A 78 -15.61 18.14 5.93
N LYS A 79 -15.68 18.84 7.07
CA LYS A 79 -16.46 20.07 7.25
C LYS A 79 -16.25 21.11 6.16
N TYR A 80 -15.03 21.32 5.66
CA TYR A 80 -14.79 22.40 4.68
C TYR A 80 -15.13 22.02 3.25
N LEU A 81 -15.32 20.72 2.95
CA LEU A 81 -15.76 20.28 1.62
C LEU A 81 -17.29 20.36 1.45
N LEU A 82 -18.04 20.44 2.55
CA LEU A 82 -19.50 20.58 2.58
C LEU A 82 -19.96 22.05 2.72
N LEU A 83 -19.03 23.01 2.73
CA LEU A 83 -19.30 24.45 2.84
C LEU A 83 -19.33 25.18 1.48
N CYS A 84 -19.29 24.44 0.37
CA CYS A 84 -19.57 24.95 -0.97
C CYS A 84 -20.95 24.49 -1.43
#